data_AF-A0A2I3BQD5-F1
#
_entry.id   AF-A0A2I3BQD5-F1
#
_cell.length_a   1.000
_cell.length_b   1.000
_cell.length_c   1.000
_cell.angle_alpha   90.00
_cell.angle_beta   90.00
_cell.angle_gamma   90.00
#
_symmetry.space_group_name_H-M   'P 1'
#
loop_
_entity.id
_entity.type
_entity.pdbx_description
1 polymer ?
#
loop_
_entity_poly.entity_id
_entity_poly.type
_entity_poly.pdbx_seq_one_letter_code
_entity_poly.pdbx_strand_id
1 'polypeptide(L)' 'MRVLVGGGTGFIGTAVTQLLRGRGHEVKLVSRQPGPGRITWSELNGMKPSKKRFLRAAWILPTC' A
#
# COMPACT_ATOMS: atom_id res chain seq x y z
N MET A 1 -6.59 -6.62 -7.02
CA MET A 1 -5.12 -6.45 -7.18
C MET A 1 -4.60 -5.50 -6.12
N ARG A 2 -3.32 -5.62 -5.76
CA ARG A 2 -2.75 -4.90 -4.61
C ARG A 2 -1.86 -3.77 -5.13
N VAL A 3 -2.17 -2.54 -4.72
CA VAL A 3 -1.60 -1.31 -5.29
C VAL A 3 -0.95 -0.50 -4.18
N LEU A 4 0.27 -0.04 -4.43
CA LEU A 4 1.00 0.84 -3.53
C LEU A 4 0.95 2.26 -4.08
N VAL A 5 0.45 3.21 -3.29
CA VAL A 5 0.30 4.61 -3.72
C VAL A 5 1.13 5.52 -2.82
N GLY A 6 2.19 6.11 -3.40
CA GLY A 6 2.94 7.18 -2.76
C GLY A 6 2.16 8.50 -2.80
N GLY A 7 2.01 9.16 -1.65
CA GLY A 7 1.30 10.45 -1.58
C GLY A 7 -0.22 10.35 -1.71
N GLY A 8 -0.81 9.18 -1.41
CA GLY A 8 -2.25 8.91 -1.57
C GLY A 8 -3.20 9.72 -0.68
N THR A 9 -2.70 10.68 0.12
CA THR A 9 -3.53 11.62 0.90
C THR A 9 -3.53 13.03 0.34
N GLY A 10 -2.84 13.27 -0.77
CA GLY A 10 -2.97 14.53 -1.50
C GLY A 10 -4.26 14.60 -2.29
N PHE A 11 -4.46 15.70 -3.01
CA PHE A 11 -5.63 15.94 -3.85
C PHE A 11 -5.88 14.79 -4.85
N ILE A 12 -4.89 14.49 -5.71
CA ILE A 12 -5.00 13.43 -6.71
C ILE A 12 -4.99 12.05 -6.05
N GLY A 13 -4.11 11.86 -5.07
CA GLY A 13 -3.91 10.58 -4.39
C GLY A 13 -5.18 10.02 -3.75
N THR A 14 -6.00 10.91 -3.19
CA THR A 14 -7.28 10.55 -2.57
C THR A 14 -8.27 10.01 -3.60
N ALA A 15 -8.45 10.73 -4.72
CA ALA A 15 -9.36 10.32 -5.79
C ALA A 15 -8.97 8.98 -6.41
N VAL A 16 -7.66 8.79 -6.68
CA VAL A 16 -7.12 7.52 -7.19
C VAL A 16 -7.35 6.39 -6.20
N THR A 17 -7.11 6.63 -4.91
CA THR A 17 -7.29 5.61 -3.86
C THR A 17 -8.75 5.17 -3.75
N GLN A 18 -9.69 6.11 -3.78
CA GLN A 18 -11.12 5.82 -3.74
C GLN A 18 -11.57 5.00 -4.96
N LEU A 19 -11.13 5.39 -6.15
CA LEU A 19 -11.44 4.68 -7.40
C LEU A 19 -10.93 3.24 -7.38
N LEU A 20 -9.68 3.03 -6.96
CA LEU A 20 -9.09 1.71 -6.88
C LEU A 20 -9.81 0.83 -5.84
N ARG A 21 -10.12 1.38 -4.66
CA ARG A 21 -10.88 0.66 -3.63
C ARG A 21 -12.29 0.29 -4.08
N GLY A 22 -12.98 1.22 -4.76
CA GLY A 22 -14.31 0.97 -5.32
C GLY A 22 -14.34 -0.18 -6.35
N ARG A 23 -13.21 -0.46 -7.00
CA ARG A 23 -13.03 -1.61 -7.90
C ARG A 23 -12.60 -2.90 -7.20
N GLY A 24 -12.67 -2.96 -5.86
CA GLY A 24 -12.22 -4.12 -5.09
C GLY A 24 -10.71 -4.31 -5.10
N HIS A 25 -9.95 -3.25 -5.40
CA HIS A 25 -8.50 -3.28 -5.27
C HIS A 25 -8.09 -2.88 -3.87
N GLU A 26 -6.99 -3.47 -3.46
CA GLU A 26 -6.47 -3.26 -2.13
C GLU A 26 -5.30 -2.29 -2.19
N VAL A 27 -5.47 -1.17 -1.50
CA VAL A 27 -4.57 -0.01 -1.65
C VAL A 27 -3.89 0.27 -0.33
N LYS A 28 -2.55 0.21 -0.34
CA LYS A 28 -1.70 0.71 0.75
C LYS A 28 -1.07 2.04 0.39
N LEU A 29 -1.10 2.97 1.34
CA LEU A 29 -0.57 4.31 1.15
C LEU A 29 0.86 4.42 1.68
N VAL A 30 1.77 4.98 0.88
CA VAL A 30 3.09 5.39 1.36
C VAL A 30 3.07 6.87 1.66
N SER A 31 3.51 7.23 2.86
CA SER A 31 3.45 8.58 3.39
C SER A 31 4.76 8.94 4.10
N ARG A 32 5.02 10.25 4.26
CA ARG A 32 6.12 10.71 5.12
C ARG A 32 5.75 10.58 6.61
N GLN A 33 4.49 10.77 6.93
CA GLN A 33 3.95 10.63 8.29
C GLN A 33 3.27 9.26 8.46
N PRO A 34 3.49 8.57 9.60
CA PRO A 34 2.80 7.33 9.93
C PRO A 34 1.31 7.57 10.18
N GLY A 35 0.49 6.53 10.04
CA GLY A 35 -0.93 6.58 10.32
C GLY A 35 -1.68 5.31 9.90
N PRO A 36 -2.96 5.18 10.26
CA PRO A 36 -3.75 3.98 9.97
C PRO A 36 -3.79 3.67 8.47
N GLY A 37 -3.42 2.44 8.09
CA GLY A 37 -3.38 2.02 6.68
C GLY A 37 -2.29 2.68 5.83
N ARG A 38 -1.31 3.34 6.47
CA ARG A 38 -0.18 4.01 5.82
C ARG A 38 1.12 3.34 6.25
N ILE A 39 2.08 3.30 5.35
CA ILE A 39 3.47 2.92 5.64
C ILE A 39 4.38 4.11 5.36
N THR A 40 5.42 4.27 6.17
CA THR A 40 6.40 5.33 5.97
C THR A 40 7.49 4.90 5.00
N TRP A 41 8.14 5.87 4.36
CA TRP A 41 9.33 5.61 3.53
C TRP A 41 10.47 4.97 4.32
N SER A 42 10.65 5.35 5.59
CA SER A 42 11.65 4.78 6.48
C SER A 42 11.38 3.30 6.76
N GLU A 43 10.12 2.94 7.04
CA GLU A 43 9.72 1.54 7.21
C GLU A 43 9.90 0.71 5.93
N LEU A 44 9.59 1.30 4.76
CA LEU A 44 9.76 0.63 3.47
C LEU A 44 11.25 0.38 3.15
N ASN A 45 12.12 1.34 3.47
CA ASN A 45 13.56 1.25 3.23
C ASN A 45 14.26 0.28 4.19
N GLY A 46 13.86 0.27 5.47
CA GLY A 46 14.38 -0.66 6.48
C GLY A 46 13.87 -2.10 6.33
N MET A 47 12.91 -2.34 5.44
CA MET A 47 12.31 -3.66 5.26
C MET A 47 13.27 -4.61 4.52
N LYS A 48 13.68 -5.71 5.18
CA LYS A 48 14.52 -6.75 4.57
C LYS A 48 13.87 -7.28 3.26
N PRO A 49 14.65 -7.66 2.22
CA PRO A 49 14.12 -8.14 0.94
C PRO A 49 13.12 -9.30 1.08
N SER A 50 13.29 -10.18 2.07
CA SER A 50 12.34 -11.27 2.38
C SER A 50 10.97 -10.76 2.86
N LYS A 51 10.92 -9.64 3.60
CA LYS A 51 9.68 -8.97 4.01
C LYS A 51 9.07 -8.10 2.90
N LYS A 52 9.90 -7.51 2.02
CA LYS A 52 9.43 -6.88 0.77
C LYS A 52 8.76 -7.91 -0.14
N ARG A 53 9.28 -9.15 -0.18
CA ARG A 53 8.64 -10.28 -0.85
C ARG A 53 7.41 -10.79 -0.12
N PHE A 54 7.24 -10.51 1.18
CA PHE A 54 6.02 -10.79 1.95
C PHE A 54 4.87 -9.82 1.64
N LEU A 55 5.17 -8.56 1.27
CA LEU A 55 4.19 -7.67 0.59
C LEU A 55 3.77 -8.22 -0.79
N ARG A 56 4.60 -9.04 -1.43
CA ARG A 56 4.20 -9.88 -2.58
C ARG A 56 3.49 -11.18 -2.15
N ALA A 57 3.97 -11.90 -1.13
CA ALA A 57 3.62 -13.30 -0.88
C ALA A 57 2.48 -13.53 0.12
N ALA A 58 2.40 -12.77 1.23
CA ALA A 58 1.21 -12.76 2.09
C ALA A 58 -0.02 -12.18 1.37
N TRP A 59 0.20 -11.73 0.14
CA TRP A 59 -0.72 -11.00 -0.68
C TRP A 59 -1.01 -11.66 -2.07
N ILE A 60 -0.58 -12.90 -2.31
CA ILE A 60 -0.79 -13.59 -3.60
C ILE A 60 -1.54 -14.92 -3.46
N LEU A 61 -1.61 -15.53 -2.28
CA LEU A 61 -2.47 -16.70 -2.12
C LEU A 61 -3.94 -16.25 -2.12
N PRO A 62 -4.79 -16.80 -3.00
CA PRO A 62 -6.22 -16.71 -2.79
C PRO A 62 -6.50 -17.41 -1.47
N THR A 63 -7.22 -16.75 -0.58
CA THR A 63 -7.91 -17.47 0.50
C THR A 63 -8.85 -18.46 -0.19
N CYS A 64 -8.46 -19.74 -0.21
CA CYS A 64 -9.44 -20.81 -0.15
C CYS A 64 -10.04 -20.82 1.26
#